data_AF-A0A7K2FTL0-F1
#
_entry.id   AF-A0A7K2FTL0-F1
#
_cell.length_a   1.000
_cell.length_b   1.000
_cell.length_c   1.000
_cell.angle_alpha   90.00
_cell.angle_beta   90.00
_cell.angle_gamma   90.00
#
_symmetry.space_group_name_H-M   'P 1'
#
loop_
_entity.id
_entity.type
_entity.pdbx_description
1 polymer ?
#
loop_
_entity_poly.entity_id
_entity_poly.type
_entity_poly.pdbx_seq_one_letter_code
_entity_poly.pdbx_strand_id
1 'polypeptide(L)'
;MKDEIYAELARIIPPQEAVIILRTQTGFPAQRIPSTELNAKLFWSEVRRLVDAGVMLDGERELILITSTEYPGNPVLRRARESLSPESAGTADGPDQASAAPQRETPTRPPTTARESPPEPEPGVRWTQPSARPSPGTGHGSGAPFHGQPTPTRPSPEPQGPHVVLIFVGRGHHPEFIQAVRETEDPSAQVLYVSANDGVDFGQVAVSVRHELAEDRIEALRRRLVQDGAAPDLEIIQDAYEHRPYLLEKLLVRGPDHQPFDFAGVPSITTVRDIAVAILSQYGSDTTHDRVGHRRRTVVDHLQPDGSFLRLDPSQSLHDAGVGDGDTLNVYPESTAGIGQLKLQAILRVREEIRRYEKRHENFTVLEMDDPDFPTEYEVGFRAPGFRPPGAGEPHDADPSAQQEHTVLIALGAGFPLQAPAAIWLTPIFHPNIARNLTAAPDGLVCLGALQGSYRPTLDFGQLCQILVDMARYRNYDVRTENEGGGGTVDRQAAIWARSERGQAMIAAIRGAAAGSADPAGDEGLRHRALRVRPSDEVGDAG
;
A
#
# COMPACT_ATOMS: atom_id res chain seq x y z
N MET A 1 3.77 21.32 -9.90
CA MET A 1 3.31 19.91 -9.98
C MET A 1 4.46 18.93 -9.84
N LYS A 2 5.48 18.94 -10.71
CA LYS A 2 6.64 18.04 -10.57
C LYS A 2 7.34 18.10 -9.20
N ASP A 3 7.63 19.29 -8.68
CA ASP A 3 8.24 19.43 -7.34
C ASP A 3 7.36 18.86 -6.22
N GLU A 4 6.04 19.00 -6.36
CA GLU A 4 5.03 18.53 -5.41
C GLU A 4 4.94 16.99 -5.42
N ILE A 5 5.00 16.37 -6.60
CA ILE A 5 5.01 14.91 -6.76
C ILE A 5 6.23 14.32 -6.07
N TYR A 6 7.44 14.81 -6.34
CA TYR A 6 8.65 14.24 -5.74
C TYR A 6 8.79 14.56 -4.24
N ALA A 7 8.25 15.69 -3.77
CA ALA A 7 8.13 15.94 -2.34
C ALA A 7 7.18 14.94 -1.66
N GLU A 8 6.07 14.60 -2.34
CA GLU A 8 5.12 13.62 -1.84
C GLU A 8 5.68 12.21 -1.86
N LEU A 9 6.32 11.78 -2.95
CA LEU A 9 7.00 10.49 -3.04
C LEU A 9 8.04 10.34 -1.92
N ALA A 10 8.81 11.39 -1.62
CA ALA A 10 9.75 11.40 -0.50
C ALA A 10 9.10 11.36 0.88
N ARG A 11 7.83 11.76 1.00
CA ARG A 11 7.06 11.72 2.23
C ARG A 11 6.47 10.33 2.48
N ILE A 12 5.98 9.67 1.42
CA ILE A 12 5.19 8.43 1.55
C ILE A 12 5.96 7.15 1.20
N ILE A 13 7.03 7.22 0.41
CA ILE A 13 7.78 6.03 -0.02
C ILE A 13 9.24 6.11 0.48
N PRO A 14 9.65 5.26 1.44
CA PRO A 14 11.04 5.22 1.90
C PRO A 14 11.97 4.66 0.80
N PRO A 15 13.28 4.96 0.85
CA PRO A 15 14.25 4.53 -0.16
C PRO A 15 14.21 3.03 -0.47
N GLN A 16 14.05 2.16 0.53
CA GLN A 16 14.05 0.70 0.37
C GLN A 16 12.89 0.25 -0.52
N GLU A 17 11.69 0.74 -0.24
CA GLU A 17 10.48 0.45 -1.04
C GLU A 17 10.56 1.09 -2.42
N ALA A 18 11.12 2.30 -2.51
CA ALA A 18 11.34 2.97 -3.79
C ALA A 18 12.28 2.17 -4.71
N VAL A 19 13.32 1.51 -4.17
CA VAL A 19 14.17 0.60 -4.96
C VAL A 19 13.37 -0.57 -5.53
N ILE A 20 12.44 -1.15 -4.76
CA ILE A 20 11.58 -2.24 -5.23
C ILE A 20 10.73 -1.75 -6.39
N ILE A 21 10.02 -0.62 -6.22
CA ILE A 21 9.17 -0.02 -7.26
C ILE A 21 9.99 0.29 -8.53
N LEU A 22 11.16 0.91 -8.38
CA LEU A 22 12.01 1.30 -9.51
C LEU A 22 12.60 0.08 -10.25
N ARG A 23 13.00 -0.97 -9.52
CA ARG A 23 13.55 -2.20 -10.12
C ARG A 23 12.49 -3.05 -10.77
N THR A 24 11.37 -3.23 -10.08
CA THR A 24 10.36 -4.21 -10.47
C THR A 24 9.30 -3.60 -11.38
N GLN A 25 8.90 -2.34 -11.20
CA GLN A 25 7.70 -1.84 -11.86
C GLN A 25 8.00 -0.81 -12.96
N THR A 26 9.05 0.00 -12.85
CA THR A 26 9.30 1.10 -13.80
C THR A 26 10.36 0.80 -14.88
N GLY A 27 11.08 -0.33 -14.81
CA GLY A 27 12.20 -0.63 -15.71
C GLY A 27 13.43 0.26 -15.51
N PHE A 28 13.64 0.80 -14.30
CA PHE A 28 14.78 1.68 -13.99
C PHE A 28 16.11 0.89 -14.00
N PRO A 29 17.20 1.39 -14.61
CA PRO A 29 18.47 0.66 -14.63
C PRO A 29 19.03 0.45 -13.23
N ALA A 30 19.19 -0.80 -12.78
CA ALA A 30 19.56 -1.14 -11.40
C ALA A 30 20.84 -0.44 -10.92
N GLN A 31 21.84 -0.30 -11.81
CA GLN A 31 23.12 0.36 -11.54
C GLN A 31 23.04 1.90 -11.43
N ARG A 32 21.89 2.49 -11.74
CA ARG A 32 21.63 3.94 -11.65
C ARG A 32 20.74 4.28 -10.46
N ILE A 33 20.17 3.30 -9.77
CA ILE A 33 19.30 3.55 -8.62
C ILE A 33 20.15 4.12 -7.47
N PRO A 34 19.71 5.23 -6.82
CA PRO A 34 20.45 5.81 -5.70
C PRO A 34 20.57 4.84 -4.51
N SER A 35 21.55 5.05 -3.63
CA SER A 35 21.72 4.24 -2.42
C SER A 35 20.52 4.37 -1.48
N THR A 36 20.07 3.26 -0.89
CA THR A 36 19.03 3.22 0.15
C THR A 36 19.46 3.84 1.47
N GLU A 37 20.77 4.11 1.65
CA GLU A 37 21.31 4.81 2.83
C GLU A 37 21.01 6.32 2.80
N LEU A 38 20.59 6.87 1.66
CA LEU A 38 20.15 8.26 1.56
C LEU A 38 18.82 8.45 2.30
N ASN A 39 18.61 9.62 2.91
CA ASN A 39 17.26 9.96 3.36
C ASN A 39 16.31 10.09 2.15
N ALA A 40 15.01 9.89 2.38
CA ALA A 40 14.00 9.86 1.32
C ALA A 40 14.03 11.12 0.41
N LYS A 41 14.25 12.30 0.98
CA LYS A 41 14.30 13.56 0.22
C LYS A 41 15.48 13.59 -0.76
N LEU A 42 16.67 13.16 -0.33
CA LEU A 42 17.86 13.07 -1.19
C LEU A 42 17.73 11.96 -2.22
N PHE A 43 17.20 10.80 -1.81
CA PHE A 43 16.95 9.67 -2.72
C PHE A 43 16.05 10.08 -3.89
N TRP A 44 14.87 10.62 -3.61
CA TRP A 44 13.91 11.02 -4.64
C TRP A 44 14.36 12.23 -5.45
N SER A 45 15.17 13.13 -4.89
CA SER A 45 15.83 14.20 -5.65
C SER A 45 16.80 13.63 -6.69
N GLU A 46 17.52 12.55 -6.36
CA GLU A 46 18.45 11.91 -7.30
C GLU A 46 17.71 11.08 -8.35
N VAL A 47 16.64 10.37 -7.97
CA VAL A 47 15.74 9.70 -8.93
C VAL A 47 15.19 10.71 -9.94
N ARG A 48 14.68 11.86 -9.46
CA ARG A 48 14.22 12.94 -10.34
C ARG A 48 15.30 13.41 -11.31
N ARG A 49 16.51 13.67 -10.80
CA ARG A 49 17.64 14.12 -11.62
C ARG A 49 17.96 13.13 -12.73
N LEU A 50 17.84 11.83 -12.46
CA LEU A 50 18.06 10.75 -13.43
C LEU A 50 16.92 10.66 -14.45
N VAL A 51 15.66 10.77 -14.01
CA VAL A 51 14.50 10.85 -14.91
C VAL A 51 14.62 12.06 -15.85
N ASP A 52 15.00 13.23 -15.32
CA ASP A 52 15.23 14.47 -16.09
C ASP A 52 16.40 14.33 -17.08
N ALA A 53 17.39 13.50 -16.76
CA ALA A 53 18.50 13.16 -17.64
C ALA A 53 18.14 12.12 -18.72
N GLY A 54 16.88 11.67 -18.78
CA GLY A 54 16.42 10.72 -19.78
C GLY A 54 16.88 9.28 -19.55
N VAL A 55 17.22 8.92 -18.29
CA VAL A 55 17.59 7.55 -17.93
C VAL A 55 16.42 6.57 -18.16
N MET A 56 15.18 7.07 -18.12
CA MET A 56 13.96 6.31 -18.33
C MET A 56 13.07 7.05 -19.34
N LEU A 57 12.66 6.37 -20.41
CA LEU A 57 11.72 6.94 -21.39
C LEU A 57 10.37 7.14 -20.72
N ASP A 58 9.80 8.35 -20.83
CA ASP A 58 8.56 8.75 -20.14
C ASP A 58 8.59 8.49 -18.62
N GLY A 59 9.78 8.54 -18.01
CA GLY A 59 9.97 8.02 -16.66
C GLY A 59 9.11 8.67 -15.59
N GLU A 60 8.81 9.96 -15.72
CA GLU A 60 7.89 10.65 -14.80
C GLU A 60 6.46 10.13 -14.93
N ARG A 61 5.98 9.89 -16.16
CA ARG A 61 4.65 9.35 -16.42
C ARG A 61 4.50 7.95 -15.84
N GLU A 62 5.44 7.06 -16.10
CA GLU A 62 5.43 5.69 -15.57
C GLU A 62 5.48 5.68 -14.04
N LEU A 63 6.35 6.49 -13.45
CA LEU A 63 6.44 6.62 -12.00
C LEU A 63 5.10 7.08 -11.39
N ILE A 64 4.42 8.04 -12.00
CA ILE A 64 3.09 8.49 -11.57
C ILE A 64 2.04 7.38 -11.72
N LEU A 65 2.02 6.65 -12.84
CA LEU A 65 1.04 5.58 -13.08
C LEU A 65 1.17 4.44 -12.07
N ILE A 66 2.40 4.01 -11.80
CA ILE A 66 2.70 2.94 -10.86
C ILE A 66 2.40 3.38 -9.43
N THR A 67 2.96 4.51 -9.00
CA THR A 67 2.77 4.99 -7.62
C THR A 67 1.32 5.39 -7.35
N SER A 68 0.58 5.92 -8.33
CA SER A 68 -0.87 6.17 -8.16
C SER A 68 -1.71 4.89 -8.12
N THR A 69 -1.20 3.77 -8.62
CA THR A 69 -1.85 2.46 -8.52
C THR A 69 -1.59 1.81 -7.17
N GLU A 70 -0.35 1.92 -6.66
CA GLU A 70 0.03 1.43 -5.32
C GLU A 70 -0.57 2.29 -4.19
N TYR A 71 -0.71 3.62 -4.39
CA TYR A 71 -1.26 4.56 -3.42
C TYR A 71 -2.48 5.32 -3.97
N PRO A 72 -3.60 4.63 -4.26
CA PRO A 72 -4.78 5.23 -4.91
C PRO A 72 -5.47 6.33 -4.08
N GLY A 73 -5.27 6.33 -2.76
CA GLY A 73 -5.80 7.34 -1.84
C GLY A 73 -4.97 8.63 -1.76
N ASN A 74 -3.79 8.69 -2.40
CA ASN A 74 -2.93 9.87 -2.32
C ASN A 74 -3.44 11.00 -3.25
N PRO A 75 -3.82 12.19 -2.70
CA PRO A 75 -4.44 13.25 -3.50
C PRO A 75 -3.47 13.92 -4.47
N VAL A 76 -2.16 13.92 -4.20
CA VAL A 76 -1.14 14.48 -5.11
C VAL A 76 -0.93 13.55 -6.29
N LEU A 77 -0.76 12.24 -6.04
CA LEU A 77 -0.55 11.25 -7.09
C LEU A 77 -1.78 11.06 -7.97
N ARG A 78 -2.99 11.13 -7.38
CA ARG A 78 -4.25 11.12 -8.14
C ARG A 78 -4.37 12.31 -9.09
N ARG A 79 -4.14 13.54 -8.60
CA ARG A 79 -4.14 14.75 -9.44
C ARG A 79 -3.08 14.67 -10.54
N ALA A 80 -1.90 14.15 -10.21
CA ALA A 80 -0.83 13.93 -11.19
C ALA A 80 -1.27 12.93 -12.27
N ARG A 81 -1.90 11.82 -11.91
CA ARG A 81 -2.46 10.84 -12.87
C ARG A 81 -3.53 11.45 -13.75
N GLU A 82 -4.47 12.19 -13.19
CA GLU A 82 -5.54 12.88 -13.92
C GLU A 82 -4.97 13.86 -14.95
N SER A 83 -3.86 14.53 -14.63
CA SER A 83 -3.18 15.45 -15.56
C SER A 83 -2.49 14.77 -16.74
N LEU A 84 -2.26 13.45 -16.68
CA LEU A 84 -1.68 12.65 -17.76
C LEU A 84 -2.72 12.14 -18.75
N SER A 85 -4.01 12.19 -18.42
CA SER A 85 -5.10 11.76 -19.31
C SER A 85 -5.36 12.82 -20.40
N PRO A 86 -5.23 12.49 -21.69
CA PRO A 86 -5.41 13.44 -22.79
C PRO A 86 -6.87 13.89 -23.02
N GLU A 87 -7.85 13.33 -22.31
CA GLU A 87 -9.28 13.63 -22.50
C GLU A 87 -9.72 15.00 -21.95
N SER A 88 -8.90 15.67 -21.15
CA SER A 88 -9.23 16.97 -20.54
C SER A 88 -8.91 18.19 -21.42
N ALA A 89 -8.34 17.99 -22.62
CA ALA A 89 -7.91 19.09 -23.51
C ALA A 89 -8.86 19.35 -24.70
N GLY A 90 -10.07 18.75 -24.71
CA GLY A 90 -10.87 18.62 -25.93
C GLY A 90 -12.33 19.05 -25.87
N THR A 91 -12.69 20.13 -25.18
CA THR A 91 -13.95 20.86 -25.46
C THR A 91 -13.78 22.35 -25.13
N ALA A 92 -13.21 23.09 -26.08
CA ALA A 92 -13.43 24.52 -26.22
C ALA A 92 -13.84 24.79 -27.66
N ASP A 93 -14.95 25.49 -27.80
CA ASP A 93 -15.66 25.84 -29.02
C ASP A 93 -14.80 26.46 -30.13
N GLY A 94 -15.15 26.13 -31.37
CA GLY A 94 -15.39 27.14 -32.41
C GLY A 94 -14.18 27.66 -33.21
N PRO A 95 -14.19 27.51 -34.55
CA PRO A 95 -13.08 27.93 -35.41
C PRO A 95 -13.22 29.41 -35.80
N ASP A 96 -12.13 30.16 -35.70
CA ASP A 96 -11.91 31.34 -36.55
C ASP A 96 -10.47 31.30 -37.08
N GLN A 97 -10.33 30.80 -38.30
CA GLN A 97 -9.05 30.74 -39.02
C GLN A 97 -8.86 32.02 -39.82
N ALA A 98 -7.93 32.87 -39.37
CA ALA A 98 -7.28 33.85 -40.22
C ALA A 98 -5.76 33.82 -39.98
N SER A 99 -5.08 33.03 -40.82
CA SER A 99 -3.90 33.40 -41.59
C SER A 99 -2.78 34.24 -40.93
N ALA A 100 -1.63 33.62 -40.66
CA ALA A 100 -0.32 34.11 -41.09
C ALA A 100 0.82 33.12 -40.78
N ALA A 101 1.62 32.83 -41.81
CA ALA A 101 2.82 32.00 -41.80
C ALA A 101 4.06 32.76 -41.25
N PRO A 102 5.21 32.08 -41.02
CA PRO A 102 6.16 32.39 -39.95
C PRO A 102 7.31 33.30 -40.36
N GLN A 103 7.83 34.08 -39.40
CA GLN A 103 9.15 34.69 -39.51
C GLN A 103 10.16 34.01 -38.57
N ARG A 104 11.24 33.54 -39.19
CA ARG A 104 12.47 33.07 -38.58
C ARG A 104 13.26 34.26 -38.04
N GLU A 105 13.73 34.20 -36.80
CA GLU A 105 14.93 34.93 -36.39
C GLU A 105 15.84 34.05 -35.52
N THR A 106 17.09 34.00 -35.95
CA THR A 106 18.27 33.32 -35.36
C THR A 106 18.89 34.13 -34.22
N PRO A 107 19.82 33.54 -33.42
CA PRO A 107 20.03 33.91 -32.03
C PRO A 107 21.12 34.98 -31.82
N THR A 108 20.92 35.83 -30.81
CA THR A 108 21.92 36.80 -30.32
C THR A 108 22.46 36.38 -28.96
N ARG A 109 23.77 36.22 -28.90
CA ARG A 109 24.60 35.89 -27.73
C ARG A 109 24.83 37.15 -26.87
N PRO A 110 24.88 37.05 -25.53
CA PRO A 110 25.56 38.06 -24.70
C PRO A 110 26.80 37.51 -23.97
N PRO A 111 27.65 38.41 -23.42
CA PRO A 111 29.08 38.15 -23.21
C PRO A 111 29.45 37.68 -21.80
N THR A 112 30.64 37.10 -21.76
CA THR A 112 31.46 36.70 -20.62
C THR A 112 31.78 37.85 -19.66
N THR A 113 31.60 37.65 -18.35
CA THR A 113 32.27 38.41 -17.28
C THR A 113 32.72 37.52 -16.14
N ALA A 114 33.72 38.03 -15.42
CA ALA A 114 34.72 37.34 -14.64
C ALA A 114 34.29 36.88 -13.23
N ARG A 115 35.08 35.94 -12.72
CA ARG A 115 35.17 35.47 -11.33
C ARG A 115 35.44 36.61 -10.34
N GLU A 116 34.72 36.61 -9.23
CA GLU A 116 35.19 37.09 -7.92
C GLU A 116 34.80 36.09 -6.83
N SER A 117 35.74 35.77 -5.96
CA SER A 117 35.60 34.85 -4.82
C SER A 117 35.11 35.59 -3.58
N PRO A 118 34.29 34.96 -2.70
CA PRO A 118 34.07 35.46 -1.34
C PRO A 118 35.02 34.83 -0.30
N PRO A 119 35.26 35.51 0.85
CA PRO A 119 36.25 35.13 1.84
C PRO A 119 35.74 34.14 2.91
N GLU A 120 36.69 33.40 3.49
CA GLU A 120 36.54 32.54 4.69
C GLU A 120 36.12 33.33 5.95
N PRO A 121 35.46 32.67 6.92
CA PRO A 121 35.58 33.04 8.32
C PRO A 121 36.24 31.95 9.18
N GLU A 122 37.08 32.43 10.10
CA GLU A 122 37.85 31.73 11.13
C GLU A 122 37.02 31.02 12.23
N PRO A 123 37.65 30.15 13.05
CA PRO A 123 36.96 29.21 13.93
C PRO A 123 36.89 29.65 15.40
N GLY A 124 35.87 29.14 16.10
CA GLY A 124 36.02 28.72 17.49
C GLY A 124 35.17 29.46 18.52
N VAL A 125 34.16 28.79 19.07
CA VAL A 125 33.71 29.01 20.45
C VAL A 125 33.40 27.67 21.11
N ARG A 126 34.16 27.38 22.18
CA ARG A 126 34.01 26.29 23.13
C ARG A 126 32.72 26.43 23.94
N TRP A 127 32.00 25.33 24.13
CA TRP A 127 30.99 25.21 25.18
C TRP A 127 31.64 24.66 26.47
N THR A 128 31.51 25.40 27.56
CA THR A 128 31.77 24.92 28.93
C THR A 128 30.50 25.04 29.76
N GLN A 129 30.12 23.93 30.42
CA GLN A 129 29.14 23.90 31.51
C GLN A 129 29.62 24.74 32.71
N PRO A 130 28.73 25.10 33.66
CA PRO A 130 28.72 24.33 34.91
C PRO A 130 27.37 24.18 35.65
N SER A 131 27.20 22.98 36.22
CA SER A 131 26.84 22.60 37.61
C SER A 131 25.93 23.45 38.51
N ALA A 132 24.79 22.83 38.89
CA ALA A 132 24.25 22.53 40.22
C ALA A 132 24.32 23.51 41.43
N ARG A 133 23.12 23.94 41.91
CA ARG A 133 22.51 23.96 43.29
C ARG A 133 23.26 24.63 44.49
N PRO A 134 22.61 24.91 45.67
CA PRO A 134 21.24 25.38 45.99
C PRO A 134 21.14 26.46 47.13
N SER A 135 19.91 26.85 47.48
CA SER A 135 19.40 27.31 48.82
C SER A 135 19.21 28.85 49.07
N PRO A 136 18.55 29.29 50.17
CA PRO A 136 17.17 29.79 50.15
C PRO A 136 17.03 31.22 50.73
N GLY A 137 15.87 31.88 50.55
CA GLY A 137 15.66 33.21 51.12
C GLY A 137 14.20 33.66 51.15
N THR A 138 13.64 33.63 52.36
CA THR A 138 12.40 34.29 52.81
C THR A 138 12.40 35.80 52.61
N GLY A 139 11.24 36.39 52.30
CA GLY A 139 11.03 37.84 52.42
C GLY A 139 9.64 38.30 52.03
N HIS A 140 8.87 38.78 53.02
CA HIS A 140 7.55 39.41 52.89
C HIS A 140 7.55 40.71 52.07
N GLY A 141 6.39 41.02 51.47
CA GLY A 141 6.07 42.36 50.96
C GLY A 141 4.63 42.47 50.47
N SER A 142 3.81 43.19 51.24
CA SER A 142 2.39 43.49 51.00
C SER A 142 2.16 44.49 49.86
N GLY A 143 1.00 44.40 49.19
CA GLY A 143 0.41 45.52 48.45
C GLY A 143 -0.72 45.14 47.50
N ALA A 144 -1.98 45.37 47.89
CA ALA A 144 -3.17 45.34 47.02
C ALA A 144 -3.26 46.67 46.22
N PRO A 145 -4.01 46.80 45.08
CA PRO A 145 -5.47 46.62 45.05
C PRO A 145 -6.09 46.00 43.77
N PHE A 146 -7.28 45.44 43.97
CA PHE A 146 -8.41 45.17 43.05
C PHE A 146 -8.26 45.46 41.53
N HIS A 147 -8.30 44.38 40.74
CA HIS A 147 -9.20 44.27 39.59
C HIS A 147 -9.89 42.91 39.68
N GLY A 148 -11.20 42.90 39.94
CA GLY A 148 -12.00 41.69 39.97
C GLY A 148 -12.08 41.09 38.58
N GLN A 149 -11.27 40.05 38.32
CA GLN A 149 -11.58 39.11 37.26
C GLN A 149 -12.83 38.32 37.68
N PRO A 150 -13.77 38.05 36.77
CA PRO A 150 -14.86 37.12 37.06
C PRO A 150 -14.21 35.79 37.42
N THR A 151 -14.37 35.39 38.67
CA THR A 151 -14.08 34.04 39.13
C THR A 151 -14.77 33.10 38.15
N PRO A 152 -14.07 32.17 37.47
CA PRO A 152 -14.76 31.18 36.67
C PRO A 152 -15.73 30.48 37.60
N THR A 153 -17.02 30.66 37.31
CA THR A 153 -18.11 29.97 37.99
C THR A 153 -17.72 28.51 37.96
N ARG A 154 -17.47 27.94 39.15
CA ARG A 154 -17.19 26.52 39.31
C ARG A 154 -18.26 25.78 38.51
N PRO A 155 -17.90 24.96 37.50
CA PRO A 155 -18.90 24.26 36.72
C PRO A 155 -19.81 23.53 37.71
N SER A 156 -21.12 23.75 37.58
CA SER A 156 -22.10 23.02 38.37
C SER A 156 -21.74 21.54 38.33
N PRO A 157 -21.75 20.83 39.48
CA PRO A 157 -21.41 19.42 39.49
C PRO A 157 -22.22 18.71 38.43
N GLU A 158 -21.54 17.95 37.56
CA GLU A 158 -22.19 17.24 36.47
C GLU A 158 -23.33 16.38 37.06
N PRO A 159 -24.54 16.43 36.47
CA PRO A 159 -25.66 15.65 36.95
C PRO A 159 -25.25 14.18 36.95
N GLN A 160 -25.32 13.54 38.12
CA GLN A 160 -25.04 12.12 38.27
C GLN A 160 -26.22 11.33 37.68
N GLY A 161 -26.06 10.83 36.47
CA GLY A 161 -27.06 10.05 35.75
C GLY A 161 -26.75 10.01 34.25
N PRO A 162 -27.40 9.10 33.50
CA PRO A 162 -27.18 9.00 32.05
C PRO A 162 -27.56 10.31 31.35
N HIS A 163 -26.70 10.74 30.45
CA HIS A 163 -26.94 11.89 29.57
C HIS A 163 -27.82 11.43 28.41
N VAL A 164 -29.09 11.84 28.41
CA VAL A 164 -29.97 11.65 27.26
C VAL A 164 -29.61 12.68 26.19
N VAL A 165 -29.28 12.22 25.00
CA VAL A 165 -28.74 13.03 23.92
C VAL A 165 -29.55 12.82 22.65
N LEU A 166 -29.91 13.93 22.02
CA LEU A 166 -30.43 13.96 20.66
C LEU A 166 -29.30 14.33 19.70
N ILE A 167 -29.04 13.48 18.73
CA ILE A 167 -28.02 13.64 17.71
C ILE A 167 -28.73 13.86 16.38
N PHE A 168 -28.58 15.05 15.81
CA PHE A 168 -29.01 15.33 14.45
C PHE A 168 -27.86 15.00 13.50
N VAL A 169 -28.15 14.22 12.47
CA VAL A 169 -27.24 13.88 11.37
C VAL A 169 -27.87 14.38 10.07
N GLY A 170 -27.22 15.34 9.41
CA GLY A 170 -27.81 15.94 8.21
C GLY A 170 -26.98 17.03 7.58
N ARG A 171 -27.47 17.51 6.43
CA ARG A 171 -26.88 18.63 5.68
C ARG A 171 -27.43 19.96 6.20
N GLY A 172 -26.60 20.73 6.89
CA GLY A 172 -26.96 22.04 7.44
C GLY A 172 -28.09 21.96 8.49
N HIS A 173 -28.75 23.10 8.74
CA HIS A 173 -29.86 23.27 9.68
C HIS A 173 -29.56 22.91 11.15
N HIS A 174 -28.28 22.84 11.54
CA HIS A 174 -27.86 22.58 12.92
C HIS A 174 -28.38 23.65 13.90
N PRO A 175 -28.32 24.96 13.60
CA PRO A 175 -28.89 25.99 14.47
C PRO A 175 -30.40 25.84 14.66
N GLU A 176 -31.13 25.54 13.59
CA GLU A 176 -32.58 25.35 13.58
C GLU A 176 -32.98 24.12 14.39
N PHE A 177 -32.21 23.03 14.31
CA PHE A 177 -32.38 21.86 15.18
C PHE A 177 -32.20 22.21 16.66
N ILE A 178 -31.12 22.89 17.03
CA ILE A 178 -30.87 23.32 18.42
C ILE A 178 -32.02 24.20 18.92
N GLN A 179 -32.48 25.14 18.10
CA GLN A 179 -33.58 26.03 18.42
C GLN A 179 -34.89 25.25 18.59
N ALA A 180 -35.22 24.35 17.66
CA ALA A 180 -36.43 23.54 17.72
C ALA A 180 -36.48 22.69 19.01
N VAL A 181 -35.39 22.00 19.36
CA VAL A 181 -35.29 21.22 20.60
C VAL A 181 -35.53 22.11 21.83
N ARG A 182 -34.93 23.30 21.88
CA ARG A 182 -35.09 24.23 23.01
C ARG A 182 -36.50 24.79 23.12
N GLU A 183 -37.16 25.04 22.00
CA GLU A 183 -38.49 25.63 21.97
C GLU A 183 -39.58 24.60 22.31
N THR A 184 -39.49 23.38 21.80
CA THR A 184 -40.59 22.41 21.86
C THR A 184 -40.39 21.29 22.87
N GLU A 185 -39.15 20.91 23.15
CA GLU A 185 -38.83 19.73 23.96
C GLU A 185 -38.22 20.09 25.31
N ASP A 186 -37.11 20.80 25.34
CA ASP A 186 -36.41 21.15 26.58
C ASP A 186 -35.71 22.53 26.49
N PRO A 187 -36.28 23.58 27.11
CA PRO A 187 -35.67 24.92 27.14
C PRO A 187 -34.28 24.98 27.80
N SER A 188 -33.89 23.96 28.57
CA SER A 188 -32.58 23.87 29.21
C SER A 188 -31.56 23.07 28.39
N ALA A 189 -31.95 22.58 27.21
CA ALA A 189 -31.12 21.73 26.39
C ALA A 189 -29.75 22.38 26.07
N GLN A 190 -28.68 21.65 26.35
CA GLN A 190 -27.31 22.13 26.17
C GLN A 190 -26.68 21.47 24.95
N VAL A 191 -26.12 22.29 24.06
CA VAL A 191 -25.30 21.80 22.95
C VAL A 191 -24.06 21.13 23.54
N LEU A 192 -23.81 19.89 23.15
CA LEU A 192 -22.66 19.11 23.57
C LEU A 192 -21.53 19.28 22.57
N TYR A 193 -21.83 19.11 21.28
CA TYR A 193 -20.90 19.35 20.21
C TYR A 193 -21.58 19.68 18.89
N VAL A 194 -20.80 20.27 17.98
CA VAL A 194 -21.12 20.44 16.56
C VAL A 194 -19.92 19.94 15.77
N SER A 195 -20.09 18.85 15.03
CA SER A 195 -19.10 18.30 14.11
C SER A 195 -19.52 18.68 12.69
N ALA A 196 -18.85 19.67 12.10
CA ALA A 196 -18.99 20.03 10.70
C ALA A 196 -17.59 20.04 10.10
N ASN A 197 -17.30 19.06 9.23
CA ASN A 197 -16.02 19.02 8.52
C ASN A 197 -16.04 20.04 7.38
N ASP A 198 -15.05 20.93 7.37
CA ASP A 198 -14.85 21.88 6.27
C ASP A 198 -14.75 21.11 4.94
N GLY A 199 -15.74 21.30 4.06
CA GLY A 199 -15.81 20.67 2.73
C GLY A 199 -16.61 19.37 2.62
N VAL A 200 -17.29 18.92 3.68
CA VAL A 200 -18.26 17.80 3.60
C VAL A 200 -19.67 18.34 3.82
N ASP A 201 -20.61 18.00 2.92
CA ASP A 201 -22.01 18.47 2.99
C ASP A 201 -22.78 17.99 4.23
N PHE A 202 -22.23 17.05 5.01
CA PHE A 202 -22.87 16.41 6.16
C PHE A 202 -22.13 16.74 7.46
N GLY A 203 -22.90 17.10 8.50
CA GLY A 203 -22.39 17.31 9.84
C GLY A 203 -23.36 16.78 10.91
N GLN A 204 -22.87 16.73 12.15
CA GLN A 204 -23.62 16.25 13.30
C GLN A 204 -23.70 17.32 14.38
N VAL A 205 -24.84 17.42 15.04
CA VAL A 205 -24.98 18.23 16.25
C VAL A 205 -25.64 17.39 17.34
N ALA A 206 -25.04 17.39 18.52
CA ALA A 206 -25.56 16.69 19.68
C ALA A 206 -26.02 17.68 20.74
N VAL A 207 -27.23 17.44 21.26
CA VAL A 207 -27.86 18.26 22.29
C VAL A 207 -28.33 17.35 23.41
N SER A 208 -27.96 17.69 24.64
CA SER A 208 -28.47 17.00 25.83
C SER A 208 -29.87 17.49 26.19
N VAL A 209 -30.74 16.56 26.57
CA VAL A 209 -32.11 16.82 27.05
C VAL A 209 -32.32 16.17 28.41
N ARG A 210 -33.24 16.69 29.22
CA ARG A 210 -33.50 16.18 30.57
C ARG A 210 -34.11 14.79 30.62
N HIS A 211 -34.91 14.44 29.61
CA HIS A 211 -35.69 13.20 29.57
C HIS A 211 -35.72 12.65 28.15
N GLU A 212 -35.83 11.32 28.04
CA GLU A 212 -36.09 10.65 26.76
C GLU A 212 -37.40 11.15 26.15
N LEU A 213 -37.35 11.46 24.86
CA LEU A 213 -38.52 11.80 24.05
C LEU A 213 -39.15 10.53 23.49
N ALA A 214 -40.47 10.54 23.38
CA ALA A 214 -41.21 9.51 22.67
C ALA A 214 -40.98 9.63 21.14
N GLU A 215 -41.06 8.51 20.42
CA GLU A 215 -40.78 8.46 18.97
C GLU A 215 -41.65 9.44 18.15
N ASP A 216 -42.91 9.66 18.54
CA ASP A 216 -43.81 10.59 17.87
C ASP A 216 -43.34 12.05 17.99
N ARG A 217 -42.68 12.40 19.10
CA ARG A 217 -42.05 13.70 19.33
C ARG A 217 -40.80 13.87 18.47
N ILE A 218 -39.96 12.84 18.38
CA ILE A 218 -38.77 12.84 17.51
C ILE A 218 -39.17 13.01 16.04
N GLU A 219 -40.20 12.28 15.59
CA GLU A 219 -40.69 12.42 14.22
C GLU A 219 -41.40 13.78 13.99
N ALA A 220 -42.04 14.36 15.01
CA ALA A 220 -42.58 15.73 14.92
C ALA A 220 -41.46 16.77 14.75
N LEU A 221 -40.36 16.66 15.51
CA LEU A 221 -39.17 17.48 15.35
C LEU A 221 -38.59 17.35 13.94
N ARG A 222 -38.42 16.12 13.45
CA ARG A 222 -37.94 15.84 12.09
C ARG A 222 -38.82 16.49 11.03
N ARG A 223 -40.15 16.30 11.11
CA ARG A 223 -41.10 16.93 10.16
C ARG A 223 -41.03 18.45 10.17
N ARG A 224 -40.88 19.07 11.34
CA ARG A 224 -40.70 20.53 11.46
C ARG A 224 -39.44 20.98 10.73
N LEU A 225 -38.31 20.33 10.96
CA LEU A 225 -37.05 20.71 10.31
C LEU A 225 -37.13 20.56 8.78
N VAL A 226 -37.79 19.51 8.29
CA VAL A 226 -38.03 19.34 6.84
C VAL A 226 -38.94 20.46 6.29
N GLN A 227 -39.96 20.88 7.03
CA GLN A 227 -40.80 22.03 6.65
C GLN A 227 -40.01 23.34 6.62
N ASP A 228 -39.03 23.46 7.52
CA ASP A 228 -38.13 24.62 7.61
C ASP A 228 -36.99 24.58 6.56
N GLY A 229 -36.94 23.55 5.71
CA GLY A 229 -36.02 23.46 4.57
C GLY A 229 -34.87 22.46 4.74
N ALA A 230 -34.83 21.70 5.85
CA ALA A 230 -33.85 20.64 6.02
C ALA A 230 -34.09 19.48 5.04
N ALA A 231 -33.01 18.75 4.73
CA ALA A 231 -33.07 17.64 3.79
C ALA A 231 -33.99 16.51 4.30
N PRO A 232 -34.82 15.89 3.44
CA PRO A 232 -35.80 14.89 3.87
C PRO A 232 -35.14 13.59 4.39
N ASP A 233 -33.87 13.37 4.07
CA ASP A 233 -33.03 12.27 4.53
C ASP A 233 -32.32 12.55 5.86
N LEU A 234 -32.64 13.66 6.55
CA LEU A 234 -32.11 13.93 7.89
C LEU A 234 -32.51 12.83 8.89
N GLU A 235 -31.61 12.59 9.85
CA GLU A 235 -31.81 11.63 10.94
C GLU A 235 -31.69 12.33 12.30
N ILE A 236 -32.57 11.96 13.23
CA ILE A 236 -32.47 12.35 14.64
C ILE A 236 -32.41 11.07 15.45
N ILE A 237 -31.26 10.84 16.08
CA ILE A 237 -31.00 9.68 16.93
C ILE A 237 -31.11 10.12 18.38
N GLN A 238 -31.82 9.36 19.20
CA GLN A 238 -31.83 9.54 20.65
C GLN A 238 -31.09 8.39 21.30
N ASP A 239 -30.15 8.70 22.19
CA ASP A 239 -29.45 7.69 22.97
C ASP A 239 -29.05 8.23 24.36
N ALA A 240 -28.69 7.33 25.27
CA ALA A 240 -28.32 7.63 26.64
C ALA A 240 -26.87 7.18 26.92
N TYR A 241 -26.03 8.11 27.38
CA TYR A 241 -24.61 7.87 27.61
C TYR A 241 -24.24 8.02 29.09
N GLU A 242 -23.33 7.18 29.59
CA GLU A 242 -22.83 7.28 30.97
C GLU A 242 -21.87 8.46 31.18
N HIS A 243 -21.26 8.95 30.09
CA HIS A 243 -20.45 10.15 30.06
C HIS A 243 -21.13 11.25 29.27
N ARG A 244 -20.67 12.50 29.47
CA ARG A 244 -21.06 13.62 28.62
C ARG A 244 -20.32 13.51 27.27
N PRO A 245 -21.01 13.34 26.12
CA PRO A 245 -20.33 13.34 24.83
C PRO A 245 -19.54 14.61 24.55
N TYR A 246 -18.38 14.46 23.89
CA TYR A 246 -17.45 15.54 23.53
C TYR A 246 -16.82 15.26 22.16
N LEU A 247 -16.09 16.23 21.59
CA LEU A 247 -15.30 16.01 20.38
C LEU A 247 -13.83 15.77 20.74
N LEU A 248 -13.23 14.82 20.06
CA LEU A 248 -11.79 14.72 19.90
C LEU A 248 -11.39 15.74 18.83
N GLU A 249 -10.57 16.73 19.21
CA GLU A 249 -10.02 17.72 18.29
C GLU A 249 -9.03 17.09 17.32
N LYS A 250 -8.24 16.12 17.81
CA LYS A 250 -7.23 15.40 17.04
C LYS A 250 -7.28 13.91 17.34
N LEU A 251 -7.31 13.11 16.29
CA LEU A 251 -7.13 11.68 16.37
C LEU A 251 -6.31 11.23 15.17
N LEU A 252 -5.15 10.63 15.41
CA LEU A 252 -4.32 10.08 14.34
C LEU A 252 -4.69 8.62 14.12
N VAL A 253 -5.03 8.25 12.89
CA VAL A 253 -5.35 6.86 12.56
C VAL A 253 -4.44 6.39 11.43
N ARG A 254 -3.75 5.27 11.62
CA ARG A 254 -2.91 4.66 10.58
C ARG A 254 -3.66 3.52 9.91
N GLY A 255 -3.71 3.54 8.58
CA GLY A 255 -4.33 2.47 7.81
C GLY A 255 -3.46 1.20 7.74
N PRO A 256 -3.93 0.17 7.01
CA PRO A 256 -3.25 -1.12 6.89
C PRO A 256 -1.81 -1.07 6.34
N ASP A 257 -1.51 -0.04 5.55
CA ASP A 257 -0.22 0.28 4.95
C ASP A 257 0.60 1.28 5.80
N HIS A 258 0.16 1.54 7.03
CA HIS A 258 0.70 2.57 7.92
C HIS A 258 0.52 4.02 7.44
N GLN A 259 -0.23 4.27 6.36
CA GLN A 259 -0.54 5.63 5.94
C GLN A 259 -1.30 6.38 7.06
N PRO A 260 -0.84 7.57 7.48
CA PRO A 260 -1.52 8.36 8.51
C PRO A 260 -2.73 9.10 7.94
N PHE A 261 -3.82 9.12 8.71
CA PHE A 261 -5.04 9.88 8.48
C PHE A 261 -5.34 10.71 9.72
N ASP A 262 -5.42 12.02 9.56
CA ASP A 262 -5.81 12.92 10.63
C ASP A 262 -7.33 13.07 10.66
N PHE A 263 -7.92 12.73 11.79
CA PHE A 263 -9.32 12.99 12.06
C PHE A 263 -9.42 14.17 13.01
N ALA A 264 -10.29 15.12 12.67
CA ALA A 264 -10.61 16.27 13.49
C ALA A 264 -12.12 16.28 13.80
N GLY A 265 -12.49 16.70 15.01
CA GLY A 265 -13.89 16.84 15.40
C GLY A 265 -14.65 15.52 15.45
N VAL A 266 -14.02 14.44 15.92
CA VAL A 266 -14.63 13.11 16.04
C VAL A 266 -15.42 13.03 17.36
N PRO A 267 -16.73 12.75 17.33
CA PRO A 267 -17.49 12.53 18.56
C PRO A 267 -16.92 11.37 19.39
N SER A 268 -16.81 11.54 20.71
CA SER A 268 -16.33 10.49 21.62
C SER A 268 -17.24 9.27 21.68
N ILE A 269 -18.49 9.43 21.23
CA ILE A 269 -19.49 8.37 21.07
C ILE A 269 -19.36 7.59 19.75
N THR A 270 -18.48 8.01 18.84
CA THR A 270 -18.19 7.27 17.59
C THR A 270 -17.68 5.88 17.94
N THR A 271 -18.15 4.85 17.25
CA THR A 271 -17.68 3.49 17.53
C THR A 271 -16.30 3.23 16.91
N VAL A 272 -15.54 2.33 17.53
CA VAL A 272 -14.26 1.85 16.97
C VAL A 272 -14.45 1.27 15.57
N ARG A 273 -15.57 0.56 15.33
CA ARG A 273 -15.93 0.05 14.01
C ARG A 273 -16.06 1.18 12.99
N ASP A 274 -16.72 2.28 13.32
CA ASP A 274 -16.96 3.36 12.36
C ASP A 274 -15.66 4.03 11.92
N ILE A 275 -14.69 4.16 12.83
CA ILE A 275 -13.32 4.60 12.48
C ILE A 275 -12.68 3.65 11.47
N ALA A 276 -12.74 2.34 11.73
CA ALA A 276 -12.19 1.36 10.80
C ALA A 276 -12.88 1.42 9.44
N VAL A 277 -14.21 1.57 9.40
CA VAL A 277 -14.97 1.71 8.15
C VAL A 277 -14.56 2.96 7.39
N ALA A 278 -14.45 4.10 8.07
CA ALA A 278 -14.04 5.36 7.46
C ALA A 278 -12.66 5.26 6.81
N ILE A 279 -11.68 4.68 7.52
CA ILE A 279 -10.35 4.41 6.96
C ILE A 279 -10.42 3.48 5.75
N LEU A 280 -11.06 2.32 5.91
CA LEU A 280 -11.05 1.29 4.88
C LEU A 280 -11.81 1.67 3.62
N SER A 281 -12.77 2.59 3.71
CA SER A 281 -13.43 3.18 2.55
C SER A 281 -12.49 4.01 1.65
N GLN A 282 -11.34 4.44 2.18
CA GLN A 282 -10.27 5.08 1.39
C GLN A 282 -9.51 4.07 0.53
N TYR A 283 -9.66 2.77 0.81
CA TYR A 283 -9.01 1.68 0.09
C TYR A 283 -9.99 0.97 -0.85
N GLY A 284 -9.49 0.47 -1.98
CA GLY A 284 -10.28 -0.27 -2.96
C GLY A 284 -10.92 -1.55 -2.40
N SER A 285 -11.88 -2.13 -3.13
CA SER A 285 -12.66 -3.32 -2.70
C SER A 285 -11.80 -4.51 -2.28
N ASP A 286 -10.59 -4.65 -2.81
CA ASP A 286 -9.68 -5.79 -2.57
C ASP A 286 -9.09 -5.85 -1.14
N THR A 287 -9.07 -4.72 -0.44
CA THR A 287 -8.64 -4.64 0.97
C THR A 287 -9.78 -4.89 1.95
N THR A 288 -11.01 -4.55 1.55
CA THR A 288 -12.22 -4.64 2.36
C THR A 288 -12.97 -5.95 2.17
N HIS A 289 -12.73 -6.67 1.07
CA HIS A 289 -13.44 -7.90 0.75
C HIS A 289 -12.48 -9.08 0.51
N ASP A 290 -12.91 -10.28 0.88
CA ASP A 290 -12.25 -11.52 0.49
C ASP A 290 -12.56 -11.86 -0.98
N ARG A 291 -11.92 -12.91 -1.51
CA ARG A 291 -12.12 -13.37 -2.91
C ARG A 291 -13.56 -13.82 -3.20
N VAL A 292 -14.39 -14.00 -2.17
CA VAL A 292 -15.80 -14.42 -2.26
C VAL A 292 -16.74 -13.21 -2.11
N GLY A 293 -16.20 -12.01 -1.94
CA GLY A 293 -16.98 -10.79 -1.76
C GLY A 293 -17.51 -10.58 -0.35
N HIS A 294 -17.03 -11.33 0.66
CA HIS A 294 -17.36 -11.06 2.05
C HIS A 294 -16.46 -9.96 2.61
N ARG A 295 -17.05 -9.06 3.39
CA ARG A 295 -16.28 -8.02 4.08
C ARG A 295 -15.28 -8.66 5.04
N ARG A 296 -13.99 -8.42 4.85
CA ARG A 296 -12.95 -8.85 5.76
C ARG A 296 -13.20 -8.21 7.12
N ARG A 297 -13.11 -9.01 8.18
CA ARG A 297 -13.12 -8.49 9.53
C ARG A 297 -11.89 -7.63 9.73
N THR A 298 -12.00 -6.61 10.56
CA THR A 298 -10.97 -5.59 10.78
C THR A 298 -10.76 -5.39 12.26
N VAL A 299 -9.52 -5.11 12.63
CA VAL A 299 -9.10 -4.86 14.01
C VAL A 299 -8.53 -3.45 14.13
N VAL A 300 -8.78 -2.83 15.27
CA VAL A 300 -8.24 -1.51 15.60
C VAL A 300 -7.44 -1.65 16.88
N ASP A 301 -6.19 -1.23 16.83
CA ASP A 301 -5.28 -1.25 17.96
C ASP A 301 -4.95 0.19 18.38
N HIS A 302 -5.06 0.49 19.67
CA HIS A 302 -4.68 1.77 20.28
C HIS A 302 -3.21 1.73 20.70
N LEU A 303 -2.39 2.65 20.16
CA LEU A 303 -1.01 2.84 20.58
C LEU A 303 -0.95 3.53 21.95
N GLN A 304 -0.50 2.81 22.96
CA GLN A 304 -0.33 3.31 24.31
C GLN A 304 0.92 4.21 24.44
N PRO A 305 0.98 5.10 25.45
CA PRO A 305 2.14 5.96 25.67
C PRO A 305 3.46 5.23 25.91
N ASP A 306 3.41 3.97 26.37
CA ASP A 306 4.57 3.10 26.57
C ASP A 306 5.04 2.39 25.28
N GLY A 307 4.36 2.63 24.16
CA GLY A 307 4.62 2.04 22.86
C GLY A 307 3.95 0.68 22.63
N SER A 308 3.21 0.15 23.61
CA SER A 308 2.43 -1.07 23.45
C SER A 308 1.14 -0.83 22.67
N PHE A 309 0.52 -1.91 22.19
CA PHE A 309 -0.75 -1.86 21.45
C PHE A 309 -1.85 -2.55 22.26
N LEU A 310 -2.97 -1.85 22.44
CA LEU A 310 -4.19 -2.39 23.03
C LEU A 310 -5.25 -2.60 21.94
N ARG A 311 -5.67 -3.85 21.71
CA ARG A 311 -6.76 -4.13 20.79
C ARG A 311 -8.08 -3.65 21.35
N LEU A 312 -8.80 -2.83 20.58
CA LEU A 312 -10.10 -2.27 20.96
C LEU A 312 -11.25 -3.18 20.53
N ASP A 313 -12.35 -3.18 21.30
CA ASP A 313 -13.60 -3.82 20.90
C ASP A 313 -14.30 -2.97 19.84
N PRO A 314 -14.63 -3.53 18.66
CA PRO A 314 -15.26 -2.77 17.57
C PRO A 314 -16.64 -2.20 17.92
N SER A 315 -17.32 -2.73 18.95
CA SER A 315 -18.64 -2.27 19.38
C SER A 315 -18.60 -1.13 20.39
N GLN A 316 -17.45 -0.85 21.01
CA GLN A 316 -17.31 0.23 22.00
C GLN A 316 -17.23 1.60 21.32
N SER A 317 -17.70 2.61 22.03
CA SER A 317 -17.40 4.00 21.69
C SER A 317 -15.92 4.31 21.93
N LEU A 318 -15.40 5.35 21.29
CA LEU A 318 -14.03 5.81 21.54
C LEU A 318 -13.80 6.16 23.01
N HIS A 319 -14.79 6.75 23.68
CA HIS A 319 -14.71 7.04 25.12
C HIS A 319 -14.56 5.75 25.94
N ASP A 320 -15.44 4.77 25.72
CA ASP A 320 -15.44 3.52 26.51
C ASP A 320 -14.20 2.66 26.22
N ALA A 321 -13.65 2.78 25.02
CA ALA A 321 -12.38 2.17 24.62
C ALA A 321 -11.15 2.90 25.19
N GLY A 322 -11.34 4.00 25.93
CA GLY A 322 -10.27 4.80 26.53
C GLY A 322 -9.43 5.57 25.51
N VAL A 323 -9.99 5.91 24.35
CA VAL A 323 -9.34 6.72 23.32
C VAL A 323 -9.58 8.20 23.62
N GLY A 324 -8.49 8.94 23.82
CA GLY A 324 -8.46 10.36 24.12
C GLY A 324 -8.01 11.24 22.96
N ASP A 325 -7.95 12.55 23.24
CA ASP A 325 -7.52 13.54 22.27
C ASP A 325 -6.00 13.44 22.01
N GLY A 326 -5.61 13.43 20.74
CA GLY A 326 -4.24 13.28 20.29
C GLY A 326 -3.74 11.84 20.21
N ASP A 327 -4.55 10.85 20.58
CA ASP A 327 -4.16 9.44 20.54
C ASP A 327 -3.97 8.92 19.11
N THR A 328 -3.26 7.79 19.00
CA THR A 328 -2.98 7.12 17.74
C THR A 328 -3.63 5.73 17.68
N LEU A 329 -4.44 5.50 16.66
CA LEU A 329 -5.03 4.20 16.37
C LEU A 329 -4.39 3.58 15.12
N ASN A 330 -4.30 2.27 15.07
CA ASN A 330 -3.89 1.52 13.89
C ASN A 330 -5.02 0.60 13.45
N VAL A 331 -5.37 0.64 12.17
CA VAL A 331 -6.41 -0.20 11.57
C VAL A 331 -5.75 -1.26 10.71
N TYR A 332 -6.06 -2.52 11.00
CA TYR A 332 -5.58 -3.67 10.24
C TYR A 332 -6.74 -4.53 9.76
N PRO A 333 -6.56 -5.29 8.65
CA PRO A 333 -7.39 -6.46 8.42
C PRO A 333 -7.23 -7.38 9.64
N GLU A 334 -8.32 -7.94 10.15
CA GLU A 334 -8.28 -8.94 11.22
C GLU A 334 -7.42 -10.09 10.72
N SER A 335 -6.20 -10.14 11.22
CA SER A 335 -5.38 -11.32 11.12
C SER A 335 -6.01 -12.34 12.05
N THR A 336 -6.90 -13.18 11.51
CA THR A 336 -7.40 -14.35 12.23
C THR A 336 -6.19 -15.07 12.81
N ALA A 337 -6.20 -15.29 14.14
CA ALA A 337 -5.10 -15.91 14.85
C ALA A 337 -4.64 -17.16 14.09
N GLY A 338 -3.42 -17.08 13.53
CA GLY A 338 -2.92 -18.03 12.55
C GLY A 338 -2.10 -17.40 11.43
N ILE A 339 -2.47 -16.23 10.89
CA ILE A 339 -1.85 -15.71 9.65
C ILE A 339 -0.43 -15.13 9.86
N GLY A 340 -0.16 -14.41 10.96
CA GLY A 340 1.19 -13.91 11.27
C GLY A 340 2.15 -15.05 11.61
N GLN A 341 1.68 -16.04 12.37
CA GLN A 341 2.43 -17.26 12.67
C GLN A 341 2.63 -18.11 11.41
N LEU A 342 1.63 -18.18 10.52
CA LEU A 342 1.71 -18.86 9.22
C LEU A 342 2.75 -18.20 8.31
N LYS A 343 2.81 -16.85 8.26
CA LYS A 343 3.81 -16.13 7.45
C LYS A 343 5.22 -16.39 7.98
N LEU A 344 5.43 -16.24 9.28
CA LEU A 344 6.72 -16.52 9.90
C LEU A 344 7.13 -17.99 9.71
N GLN A 345 6.22 -18.94 9.96
CA GLN A 345 6.45 -20.36 9.74
C GLN A 345 6.76 -20.67 8.27
N ALA A 346 6.05 -20.03 7.34
CA ALA A 346 6.29 -20.22 5.91
C ALA A 346 7.65 -19.65 5.49
N ILE A 347 8.05 -18.47 5.97
CA ILE A 347 9.37 -17.89 5.70
C ILE A 347 10.48 -18.83 6.19
N LEU A 348 10.38 -19.29 7.45
CA LEU A 348 11.36 -20.23 8.01
C LEU A 348 11.37 -21.56 7.23
N ARG A 349 10.21 -22.08 6.84
CA ARG A 349 10.10 -23.30 6.03
C ARG A 349 10.77 -23.13 4.66
N VAL A 350 10.48 -22.04 3.94
CA VAL A 350 11.04 -21.73 2.62
C VAL A 350 12.56 -21.65 2.70
N ARG A 351 13.10 -20.95 3.71
CA ARG A 351 14.55 -20.86 3.92
C ARG A 351 15.17 -22.25 4.03
N GLU A 352 14.61 -23.12 4.86
CA GLU A 352 15.12 -24.49 5.02
C GLU A 352 14.94 -25.35 3.76
N GLU A 353 13.86 -25.17 2.98
CA GLU A 353 13.62 -25.87 1.72
C GLU A 353 14.62 -25.47 0.63
N ILE A 354 14.86 -24.17 0.44
CA ILE A 354 15.86 -23.66 -0.53
C ILE A 354 17.26 -24.11 -0.12
N ARG A 355 17.63 -23.99 1.17
CA ARG A 355 18.94 -24.44 1.68
C ARG A 355 19.12 -25.96 1.54
N ARG A 356 18.05 -26.73 1.72
CA ARG A 356 18.07 -28.18 1.48
C ARG A 356 18.27 -28.50 -0.01
N TYR A 357 17.65 -27.73 -0.89
CA TYR A 357 17.82 -27.88 -2.33
C TYR A 357 19.27 -27.56 -2.74
N GLU A 358 19.83 -26.43 -2.30
CA GLU A 358 21.23 -26.04 -2.49
C GLU A 358 22.20 -27.16 -2.08
N LYS A 359 22.08 -27.69 -0.85
CA LYS A 359 22.96 -28.77 -0.35
C LYS A 359 22.91 -30.05 -1.18
N ARG A 360 21.84 -30.29 -1.94
CA ARG A 360 21.65 -31.51 -2.75
C ARG A 360 22.06 -31.31 -4.21
N HIS A 361 22.29 -30.08 -4.65
CA HIS A 361 22.53 -29.75 -6.05
C HIS A 361 23.78 -28.89 -6.18
N GLU A 362 24.91 -29.52 -6.52
CA GLU A 362 26.22 -28.85 -6.65
C GLU A 362 26.26 -27.70 -7.67
N ASN A 363 25.29 -27.67 -8.60
CA ASN A 363 25.15 -26.63 -9.63
C ASN A 363 24.17 -25.52 -9.23
N PHE A 364 23.74 -25.44 -7.96
CA PHE A 364 22.80 -24.46 -7.47
C PHE A 364 23.31 -23.86 -6.15
N THR A 365 23.29 -22.54 -6.06
CA THR A 365 23.81 -21.79 -4.91
C THR A 365 22.88 -20.64 -4.57
N VAL A 366 22.66 -20.39 -3.28
CA VAL A 366 22.06 -19.14 -2.80
C VAL A 366 23.17 -18.09 -2.74
N LEU A 367 23.12 -17.10 -3.62
CA LEU A 367 24.14 -16.06 -3.75
C LEU A 367 23.97 -14.99 -2.66
N GLU A 368 22.74 -14.52 -2.46
CA GLU A 368 22.40 -13.45 -1.52
C GLU A 368 21.00 -13.65 -0.94
N MET A 369 20.79 -13.11 0.27
CA MET A 369 19.50 -12.99 0.94
C MET A 369 19.43 -11.60 1.56
N ASP A 370 18.25 -10.99 1.56
CA ASP A 370 18.00 -9.69 2.20
C ASP A 370 18.20 -9.73 3.72
N ASP A 371 17.77 -10.84 4.35
CA ASP A 371 17.92 -11.08 5.79
C ASP A 371 18.36 -12.54 6.05
N PRO A 372 19.32 -12.80 6.96
CA PRO A 372 19.79 -14.16 7.25
C PRO A 372 18.77 -15.02 8.01
N ASP A 373 17.90 -14.40 8.82
CA ASP A 373 16.98 -15.07 9.72
C ASP A 373 15.58 -15.17 9.14
N PHE A 374 15.10 -14.08 8.52
CA PHE A 374 13.75 -13.96 7.95
C PHE A 374 13.76 -13.49 6.49
N PRO A 375 14.50 -14.18 5.59
CA PRO A 375 14.64 -13.76 4.21
C PRO A 375 13.30 -13.66 3.48
N THR A 376 13.06 -12.50 2.87
CA THR A 376 11.95 -12.28 1.94
C THR A 376 12.43 -12.21 0.49
N GLU A 377 13.72 -12.12 0.26
CA GLU A 377 14.34 -12.15 -1.06
C GLU A 377 15.49 -13.16 -1.10
N TYR A 378 15.57 -13.91 -2.20
CA TYR A 378 16.66 -14.86 -2.44
C TYR A 378 17.22 -14.64 -3.84
N GLU A 379 18.48 -14.22 -3.92
CA GLU A 379 19.22 -14.30 -5.17
C GLU A 379 19.84 -15.68 -5.28
N VAL A 380 19.41 -16.45 -6.27
CA VAL A 380 19.91 -17.81 -6.52
C VAL A 380 20.64 -17.88 -7.85
N GLY A 381 21.80 -18.54 -7.83
CA GLY A 381 22.64 -18.78 -9.00
C GLY A 381 22.66 -20.26 -9.32
N PHE A 382 22.57 -20.62 -10.59
CA PHE A 382 22.73 -22.02 -11.01
C PHE A 382 23.32 -22.20 -12.40
N ARG A 383 23.89 -23.39 -12.63
CA ARG A 383 24.46 -23.80 -13.91
C ARG A 383 23.56 -24.80 -14.63
N ALA A 384 23.00 -24.39 -15.77
CA ALA A 384 22.15 -25.21 -16.62
C ALA A 384 22.20 -24.74 -18.08
N PRO A 385 22.10 -25.65 -19.07
CA PRO A 385 22.00 -25.24 -20.47
C PRO A 385 20.75 -24.42 -20.70
N GLY A 386 20.90 -23.29 -21.38
CA GLY A 386 19.81 -22.41 -21.81
C GLY A 386 20.23 -21.51 -22.95
N PHE A 387 19.42 -20.49 -23.21
CA PHE A 387 19.58 -19.61 -24.36
C PHE A 387 19.59 -18.15 -23.92
N ARG A 388 20.58 -17.39 -24.41
CA ARG A 388 20.67 -15.95 -24.28
C ARG A 388 20.01 -15.29 -25.50
N PRO A 389 19.32 -14.14 -25.32
CA PRO A 389 18.83 -13.35 -26.44
C PRO A 389 19.94 -12.99 -27.44
N PRO A 390 19.59 -12.76 -28.72
CA PRO A 390 20.50 -12.12 -29.66
C PRO A 390 21.05 -10.80 -29.13
N GLY A 391 22.28 -10.46 -29.51
CA GLY A 391 22.97 -9.26 -29.04
C GLY A 391 22.32 -7.96 -29.56
N ALA A 392 22.51 -6.86 -28.83
CA ALA A 392 22.07 -5.54 -29.28
C ALA A 392 22.84 -5.12 -30.54
N GLY A 393 22.21 -5.26 -31.71
CA GLY A 393 22.82 -5.01 -33.02
C GLY A 393 22.78 -6.23 -33.95
N GLU A 394 22.40 -7.40 -33.45
CA GLU A 394 22.10 -8.55 -34.28
C GLU A 394 20.71 -8.41 -34.92
N PRO A 395 20.48 -9.00 -36.11
CA PRO A 395 19.17 -9.03 -36.74
C PRO A 395 18.09 -9.53 -35.79
N HIS A 396 16.86 -9.01 -35.93
CA HIS A 396 15.74 -9.41 -35.07
C HIS A 396 15.37 -10.90 -35.25
N ASP A 397 15.78 -11.54 -36.34
CA ASP A 397 15.60 -12.97 -36.61
C ASP A 397 16.85 -13.81 -36.28
N ALA A 398 17.89 -13.21 -35.70
CA ALA A 398 19.08 -13.95 -35.28
C ALA A 398 18.74 -15.01 -34.22
N ASP A 399 19.49 -16.11 -34.27
CA ASP A 399 19.33 -17.17 -33.29
C ASP A 399 19.84 -16.75 -31.92
N PRO A 400 19.25 -17.27 -30.84
CA PRO A 400 19.82 -17.13 -29.52
C PRO A 400 21.16 -17.85 -29.43
N SER A 401 22.03 -17.35 -28.55
CA SER A 401 23.31 -18.00 -28.24
C SER A 401 23.18 -18.89 -27.00
N ALA A 402 24.00 -19.94 -26.90
CA ALA A 402 23.98 -20.81 -25.73
C ALA A 402 24.44 -20.08 -24.47
N GLN A 403 23.78 -20.32 -23.34
CA GLN A 403 24.13 -19.83 -22.01
C GLN A 403 24.12 -20.99 -21.03
N GLN A 404 24.95 -20.90 -19.97
CA GLN A 404 25.05 -21.92 -18.93
C GLN A 404 24.78 -21.39 -17.53
N GLU A 405 24.96 -20.09 -17.30
CA GLU A 405 24.89 -19.50 -15.96
C GLU A 405 23.66 -18.63 -15.87
N HIS A 406 22.90 -18.82 -14.79
CA HIS A 406 21.64 -18.15 -14.57
C HIS A 406 21.58 -17.62 -13.15
N THR A 407 21.13 -16.37 -13.02
CA THR A 407 20.78 -15.75 -11.75
C THR A 407 19.31 -15.39 -11.76
N VAL A 408 18.61 -15.73 -10.67
CA VAL A 408 17.18 -15.49 -10.48
C VAL A 408 16.94 -14.95 -9.08
N LEU A 409 16.12 -13.91 -8.98
CA LEU A 409 15.58 -13.40 -7.72
C LEU A 409 14.25 -14.10 -7.43
N ILE A 410 14.09 -14.66 -6.24
CA ILE A 410 12.82 -15.15 -5.71
C ILE A 410 12.37 -14.17 -4.61
N ALA A 411 11.22 -13.52 -4.80
CA ALA A 411 10.70 -12.52 -3.87
C ALA A 411 9.38 -12.97 -3.21
N LEU A 412 9.36 -12.97 -1.88
CA LEU A 412 8.22 -13.29 -1.04
C LEU A 412 7.43 -12.01 -0.74
N GLY A 413 6.52 -11.63 -1.65
CA GLY A 413 5.75 -10.38 -1.54
C GLY A 413 4.85 -10.30 -0.29
N ALA A 414 4.23 -9.13 -0.08
CA ALA A 414 3.44 -8.84 1.12
C ALA A 414 2.34 -9.88 1.40
N GLY A 415 1.70 -10.41 0.34
CA GLY A 415 0.65 -11.42 0.40
C GLY A 415 1.12 -12.87 0.64
N PHE A 416 2.42 -13.14 0.72
CA PHE A 416 2.96 -14.45 1.05
C PHE A 416 2.59 -14.86 2.50
N PRO A 417 2.20 -16.13 2.76
CA PRO A 417 2.23 -17.29 1.89
C PRO A 417 0.92 -17.58 1.15
N LEU A 418 -0.09 -16.72 1.28
CA LEU A 418 -1.40 -16.91 0.62
C LEU A 418 -1.36 -16.57 -0.87
N GLN A 419 -0.42 -15.73 -1.28
CA GLN A 419 -0.08 -15.43 -2.66
C GLN A 419 1.25 -16.08 -3.03
N ALA A 420 1.40 -16.42 -4.32
CA ALA A 420 2.61 -17.02 -4.85
C ALA A 420 3.80 -16.03 -4.77
N PRO A 421 5.03 -16.51 -4.57
CA PRO A 421 6.21 -15.66 -4.71
C PRO A 421 6.38 -15.21 -6.16
N ALA A 422 7.08 -14.09 -6.36
CA ALA A 422 7.55 -13.68 -7.68
C ALA A 422 8.93 -14.30 -7.96
N ALA A 423 9.21 -14.62 -9.22
CA ALA A 423 10.54 -14.99 -9.69
C ALA A 423 10.94 -14.07 -10.83
N ILE A 424 12.14 -13.49 -10.75
CA ILE A 424 12.65 -12.52 -11.73
C ILE A 424 14.04 -12.97 -12.18
N TRP A 425 14.18 -13.24 -13.46
CA TRP A 425 15.43 -13.66 -14.07
C TRP A 425 16.38 -12.47 -14.24
N LEU A 426 17.47 -12.44 -13.49
CA LEU A 426 18.42 -11.32 -13.48
C LEU A 426 19.45 -11.40 -14.61
N THR A 427 19.72 -12.61 -15.10
CA THR A 427 20.56 -12.83 -16.28
C THR A 427 19.73 -12.77 -17.58
N PRO A 428 20.25 -12.20 -18.68
CA PRO A 428 19.53 -12.23 -19.95
C PRO A 428 19.19 -13.66 -20.37
N ILE A 429 17.92 -13.93 -20.65
CA ILE A 429 17.43 -15.23 -21.07
C ILE A 429 16.44 -15.09 -22.21
N PHE A 430 16.55 -15.96 -23.21
CA PHE A 430 15.57 -16.10 -24.27
C PHE A 430 14.66 -17.25 -23.87
N HIS A 431 13.42 -16.95 -23.49
CA HIS A 431 12.47 -17.96 -23.03
C HIS A 431 11.02 -17.47 -23.22
N PRO A 432 10.09 -18.29 -23.76
CA PRO A 432 8.71 -17.89 -24.04
C PRO A 432 7.93 -17.32 -22.85
N ASN A 433 8.18 -17.87 -21.65
CA ASN A 433 7.45 -17.53 -20.42
C ASN A 433 8.21 -16.57 -19.50
N ILE A 434 9.21 -15.84 -20.02
CA ILE A 434 9.95 -14.85 -19.25
C ILE A 434 9.83 -13.51 -19.95
N ALA A 435 9.38 -12.49 -19.22
CA ALA A 435 9.18 -11.16 -19.75
C ALA A 435 10.49 -10.59 -20.29
N ARG A 436 10.41 -10.00 -21.47
CA ARG A 436 11.50 -9.27 -22.09
C ARG A 436 10.99 -8.02 -22.77
N ASN A 437 11.56 -6.86 -22.43
CA ASN A 437 11.19 -5.56 -23.02
C ASN A 437 9.67 -5.27 -22.96
N LEU A 438 8.99 -5.71 -21.91
CA LEU A 438 7.57 -5.42 -21.70
C LEU A 438 7.44 -4.17 -20.85
N THR A 439 6.65 -3.20 -21.30
CA THR A 439 6.42 -1.94 -20.57
C THR A 439 5.60 -2.14 -19.29
N ALA A 440 4.76 -3.17 -19.23
CA ALA A 440 3.85 -3.42 -18.10
C ALA A 440 4.38 -4.41 -17.06
N ALA A 441 5.61 -4.92 -17.22
CA ALA A 441 6.18 -5.92 -16.32
C ALA A 441 7.71 -5.78 -16.20
N PRO A 442 8.31 -6.11 -15.05
CA PRO A 442 9.76 -6.14 -14.90
C PRO A 442 10.41 -7.03 -15.98
N ASP A 443 11.54 -6.56 -16.52
CA ASP A 443 12.37 -7.39 -17.39
C ASP A 443 12.83 -8.63 -16.61
N GLY A 444 12.73 -9.80 -17.23
CA GLY A 444 13.04 -11.07 -16.59
C GLY A 444 11.92 -11.66 -15.71
N LEU A 445 10.77 -10.99 -15.54
CA LEU A 445 9.66 -11.56 -14.76
C LEU A 445 9.22 -12.92 -15.33
N VAL A 446 9.18 -13.94 -14.48
CA VAL A 446 8.74 -15.27 -14.86
C VAL A 446 7.20 -15.30 -14.83
N CYS A 447 6.58 -15.56 -15.98
CA CYS A 447 5.17 -15.94 -16.01
C CYS A 447 5.05 -17.37 -15.50
N LEU A 448 4.57 -17.50 -14.27
CA LEU A 448 4.37 -18.80 -13.64
C LEU A 448 3.11 -19.51 -14.18
N GLY A 449 2.27 -18.84 -14.97
CA GLY A 449 1.12 -19.45 -15.66
C GLY A 449 0.28 -20.37 -14.75
N ALA A 450 0.24 -21.67 -15.08
CA ALA A 450 -0.47 -22.71 -14.32
C ALA A 450 -0.01 -22.84 -12.85
N LEU A 451 1.24 -22.51 -12.51
CA LEU A 451 1.73 -22.47 -11.12
C LEU A 451 1.10 -21.31 -10.34
N GLN A 452 0.80 -20.17 -10.98
CA GLN A 452 0.12 -19.07 -10.30
C GLN A 452 -1.35 -19.44 -10.00
N GLY A 453 -2.02 -20.14 -10.92
CA GLY A 453 -3.37 -20.68 -10.70
C GLY A 453 -3.43 -21.88 -9.75
N SER A 454 -2.37 -22.68 -9.68
CA SER A 454 -2.29 -23.90 -8.87
C SER A 454 -1.48 -23.75 -7.59
N TYR A 455 -0.99 -22.53 -7.29
CA TYR A 455 -0.17 -22.28 -6.12
C TYR A 455 -0.92 -22.70 -4.85
N ARG A 456 -0.17 -23.36 -3.97
CA ARG A 456 -0.62 -23.72 -2.63
C ARG A 456 0.42 -23.22 -1.63
N PRO A 457 0.02 -22.69 -0.46
CA PRO A 457 0.96 -22.30 0.60
C PRO A 457 1.87 -23.43 1.08
N THR A 458 1.59 -24.68 0.71
CA THR A 458 2.38 -25.88 1.01
C THR A 458 3.34 -26.30 -0.10
N LEU A 459 3.47 -25.52 -1.19
CA LEU A 459 4.46 -25.78 -2.23
C LEU A 459 5.87 -25.83 -1.61
N ASP A 460 6.61 -26.88 -1.92
CA ASP A 460 8.02 -27.03 -1.52
C ASP A 460 8.87 -26.11 -2.40
N PHE A 461 9.63 -25.20 -1.80
CA PHE A 461 10.45 -24.27 -2.58
C PHE A 461 11.65 -24.94 -3.25
N GLY A 462 12.06 -26.13 -2.83
CA GLY A 462 12.98 -26.96 -3.62
C GLY A 462 12.37 -27.38 -4.97
N GLN A 463 11.05 -27.62 -5.03
CA GLN A 463 10.35 -27.88 -6.28
C GLN A 463 10.32 -26.62 -7.16
N LEU A 464 10.11 -25.44 -6.57
CA LEU A 464 10.21 -24.17 -7.30
C LEU A 464 11.62 -23.96 -7.88
N CYS A 465 12.68 -24.20 -7.11
CA CYS A 465 14.06 -24.13 -7.61
C CYS A 465 14.31 -25.10 -8.77
N GLN A 466 13.79 -26.33 -8.69
CA GLN A 466 13.88 -27.30 -9.79
C GLN A 466 13.12 -26.82 -11.04
N ILE A 467 11.92 -26.25 -10.87
CA ILE A 467 11.15 -25.65 -11.95
C ILE A 467 11.97 -24.57 -12.66
N LEU A 468 12.62 -23.67 -11.92
CA LEU A 468 13.46 -22.62 -12.52
C LEU A 468 14.63 -23.22 -13.32
N VAL A 469 15.29 -24.26 -12.80
CA VAL A 469 16.35 -24.98 -13.53
C VAL A 469 15.81 -25.62 -14.81
N ASP A 470 14.60 -26.19 -14.76
CA ASP A 470 13.97 -26.83 -15.91
C ASP A 470 13.46 -25.81 -16.95
N MET A 471 13.06 -24.60 -16.54
CA MET A 471 12.77 -23.50 -17.45
C MET A 471 14.01 -23.11 -18.26
N ALA A 472 15.17 -22.96 -17.60
CA ALA A 472 16.43 -22.66 -18.31
C ALA A 472 16.73 -23.69 -19.41
N ARG A 473 16.47 -24.97 -19.11
CA ARG A 473 16.68 -26.13 -20.01
C ARG A 473 15.60 -26.31 -21.06
N TYR A 474 14.59 -25.43 -21.13
CA TYR A 474 13.42 -25.62 -21.99
C TYR A 474 12.73 -26.97 -21.74
N ARG A 475 12.65 -27.40 -20.48
CA ARG A 475 11.86 -28.58 -20.07
C ARG A 475 10.51 -28.20 -19.48
N ASN A 476 10.37 -26.96 -19.04
CA ASN A 476 9.13 -26.40 -18.55
C ASN A 476 8.88 -25.05 -19.25
N TYR A 477 8.13 -25.08 -20.35
CA TYR A 477 7.75 -23.90 -21.09
C TYR A 477 6.46 -24.13 -21.86
N ASP A 478 5.69 -23.06 -22.06
CA ASP A 478 4.50 -23.04 -22.91
C ASP A 478 4.67 -21.97 -23.98
N VAL A 479 4.41 -22.35 -25.23
CA VAL A 479 4.45 -21.44 -26.37
C VAL A 479 3.05 -20.93 -26.73
N ARG A 480 1.99 -21.51 -26.15
CA ARG A 480 0.59 -21.14 -26.40
C ARG A 480 0.23 -19.83 -25.71
N THR A 481 -0.59 -19.03 -26.38
CA THR A 481 -1.16 -17.82 -25.78
C THR A 481 -2.29 -18.20 -24.81
N GLU A 482 -2.70 -17.27 -23.94
CA GLU A 482 -3.84 -17.49 -23.03
C GLU A 482 -5.12 -17.86 -23.79
N ASN A 483 -5.35 -17.23 -24.95
CA ASN A 483 -6.49 -17.52 -25.84
C ASN A 483 -6.45 -18.94 -26.46
N GLU A 484 -5.29 -19.60 -26.45
CA GLU A 484 -5.10 -20.97 -26.92
C GLU A 484 -5.11 -21.99 -25.75
N GLY A 485 -5.53 -21.57 -24.55
CA GLY A 485 -5.50 -22.40 -23.33
C GLY A 485 -4.09 -22.62 -22.77
N GLY A 486 -3.14 -21.74 -23.13
CA GLY A 486 -1.76 -21.77 -22.66
C GLY A 486 -1.52 -20.94 -21.41
N GLY A 487 -0.42 -21.22 -20.71
CA GLY A 487 0.01 -20.50 -19.50
C GLY A 487 0.57 -19.09 -19.71
N GLY A 488 0.23 -18.41 -20.81
CA GLY A 488 0.65 -17.05 -21.12
C GLY A 488 2.10 -16.95 -21.63
N THR A 489 2.29 -17.05 -22.95
CA THR A 489 3.51 -16.57 -23.61
C THR A 489 3.69 -15.06 -23.37
N VAL A 490 4.85 -14.66 -22.84
CA VAL A 490 5.20 -13.25 -22.61
C VAL A 490 6.26 -12.74 -23.61
N ASP A 491 7.28 -13.55 -23.92
CA ASP A 491 8.22 -13.26 -25.00
C ASP A 491 7.75 -13.94 -26.30
N ARG A 492 7.06 -13.15 -27.13
CA ARG A 492 6.50 -13.62 -28.41
C ARG A 492 7.59 -14.06 -29.39
N GLN A 493 8.75 -13.41 -29.38
CA GLN A 493 9.86 -13.76 -30.28
C GLN A 493 10.45 -15.12 -29.88
N ALA A 494 10.66 -15.34 -28.57
CA ALA A 494 11.11 -16.63 -28.04
C ALA A 494 10.11 -17.74 -28.34
N ALA A 495 8.80 -17.48 -28.24
CA ALA A 495 7.77 -18.46 -28.57
C ALA A 495 7.73 -18.84 -30.05
N ILE A 496 7.83 -17.84 -30.96
CA ILE A 496 7.88 -18.09 -32.41
C ILE A 496 9.13 -18.92 -32.75
N TRP A 497 10.29 -18.53 -32.22
CA TRP A 497 11.54 -19.28 -32.41
C TRP A 497 11.42 -20.70 -31.86
N ALA A 498 10.91 -20.87 -30.63
CA ALA A 498 10.75 -22.18 -30.01
C ALA A 498 9.79 -23.09 -30.77
N ARG A 499 8.81 -22.56 -31.52
CA ARG A 499 7.92 -23.34 -32.40
C ARG A 499 8.58 -23.72 -33.74
N SER A 500 9.63 -23.03 -34.17
CA SER A 500 10.30 -23.31 -35.44
C SER A 500 11.10 -24.62 -35.40
N GLU A 501 11.30 -25.26 -36.56
CA GLU A 501 12.13 -26.47 -36.67
C GLU A 501 13.54 -26.24 -36.13
N ARG A 502 14.11 -25.06 -36.42
CA ARG A 502 15.44 -24.66 -35.96
C ARG A 502 15.51 -24.51 -34.44
N GLY A 503 14.54 -23.83 -33.84
CA GLY A 503 14.46 -23.69 -32.38
C GLY A 503 14.25 -25.04 -31.70
N GLN A 504 13.38 -25.90 -32.23
CA GLN A 504 13.19 -27.26 -31.73
C GLN A 504 14.48 -28.10 -31.81
N ALA A 505 15.25 -28.00 -32.89
CA ALA A 505 16.54 -28.68 -33.01
C ALA A 505 17.56 -28.20 -31.95
N MET A 506 17.61 -26.89 -31.69
CA MET A 506 18.49 -26.32 -30.66
C MET A 506 18.05 -26.72 -29.24
N ILE A 507 16.74 -26.66 -28.95
CA ILE A 507 16.17 -27.11 -27.68
C ILE A 507 16.48 -28.60 -27.44
N ALA A 508 16.31 -29.44 -28.47
CA ALA A 508 16.66 -30.85 -28.39
C ALA A 508 18.16 -31.07 -28.14
N ALA A 509 19.03 -30.24 -28.73
CA ALA A 509 20.48 -30.33 -28.53
C ALA A 509 20.90 -30.08 -27.06
N ILE A 510 20.14 -29.28 -26.30
CA ILE A 510 20.35 -29.08 -24.86
C ILE A 510 19.54 -30.05 -23.98
N ARG A 511 18.89 -31.06 -24.59
CA ARG A 511 17.99 -32.03 -23.94
C ARG A 511 16.77 -31.37 -23.28
N GLY A 512 16.23 -30.32 -23.91
CA GLY A 512 14.92 -29.75 -23.60
C GLY A 512 13.78 -30.61 -24.13
N ALA A 513 12.55 -30.25 -23.76
CA ALA A 513 11.32 -30.90 -24.20
C ALA A 513 10.85 -30.33 -25.54
N ALA A 514 10.13 -31.11 -26.34
CA ALA A 514 9.53 -30.62 -27.58
C ALA A 514 8.33 -29.72 -27.28
N ALA A 515 8.11 -28.68 -28.09
CA ALA A 515 6.97 -27.78 -27.91
C ALA A 515 5.66 -28.56 -28.08
N GLY A 516 4.77 -28.51 -27.08
CA GLY A 516 3.51 -29.26 -27.10
C GLY A 516 3.61 -30.72 -26.66
N SER A 517 4.76 -31.17 -26.15
CA SER A 517 4.90 -32.48 -25.49
C SER A 517 4.39 -32.51 -24.05
N ALA A 518 3.70 -31.45 -23.60
CA ALA A 518 2.84 -31.54 -22.42
C ALA A 518 1.83 -32.64 -22.70
N ASP A 519 2.06 -33.81 -22.12
CA ASP A 519 1.21 -34.99 -22.29
C ASP A 519 -0.23 -34.54 -22.01
N PRO A 520 -1.13 -34.54 -23.00
CA PRO A 520 -2.53 -34.16 -22.77
C PRO A 520 -3.22 -35.12 -21.78
N ALA A 521 -2.57 -36.25 -21.44
CA ALA A 521 -2.98 -37.13 -20.36
C ALA A 521 -2.72 -36.59 -18.94
N GLY A 522 -2.11 -35.41 -18.80
CA GLY A 522 -1.94 -34.74 -17.50
C GLY A 522 -3.24 -34.16 -16.92
N ASP A 523 -4.26 -33.93 -17.76
CA ASP A 523 -5.50 -33.22 -17.36
C ASP A 523 -6.77 -34.09 -17.53
N GLU A 524 -6.73 -35.15 -18.34
CA GLU A 524 -7.80 -36.16 -18.39
C GLU A 524 -7.37 -37.50 -17.78
N GLY A 525 -7.36 -37.53 -16.45
CA GLY A 525 -7.35 -38.77 -15.68
C GLY A 525 -5.99 -39.45 -15.56
N LEU A 526 -5.51 -39.50 -14.31
CA LEU A 526 -4.86 -40.68 -13.75
C LEU A 526 -5.74 -41.92 -13.99
N ARG A 527 -5.79 -42.43 -15.23
CA ARG A 527 -6.06 -43.83 -15.49
C ARG A 527 -4.84 -44.56 -14.97
N HIS A 528 -4.95 -44.99 -13.72
CA HIS A 528 -4.15 -46.02 -13.09
C HIS A 528 -3.78 -47.13 -14.08
N ARG A 529 -2.63 -47.00 -14.75
CA ARG A 529 -1.88 -48.17 -15.21
C ARG A 529 -1.19 -48.75 -13.98
N ALA A 530 -1.96 -49.56 -13.26
CA ALA A 530 -1.53 -50.67 -12.43
C ALA A 530 -0.21 -50.51 -11.65
N LEU A 531 -0.18 -49.62 -10.66
CA LEU A 531 0.69 -49.76 -9.50
C LEU A 531 -0.21 -49.75 -8.25
N ARG A 532 -0.52 -50.95 -7.73
CA ARG A 532 -1.19 -51.11 -6.44
C ARG A 532 -0.16 -50.87 -5.35
N VAL A 533 -0.19 -49.67 -4.76
CA VAL A 533 0.50 -49.40 -3.49
C VAL A 533 -0.47 -49.76 -2.37
N ARG A 534 -0.11 -50.73 -1.52
CA ARG A 534 -0.83 -51.02 -0.27
C ARG A 534 -0.18 -50.22 0.86
N PRO A 535 -0.96 -49.52 1.70
CA PRO A 535 -0.46 -48.97 2.95
C PRO A 535 0.00 -50.12 3.85
N SER A 536 1.25 -50.07 4.29
CA SER A 536 1.79 -50.96 5.30
C SER A 536 1.52 -50.34 6.66
N ASP A 537 0.40 -50.70 7.29
CA ASP A 537 0.17 -50.56 8.73
C ASP A 537 -0.92 -51.55 9.14
N GLU A 538 -0.52 -52.80 9.39
CA GLU A 538 -1.21 -53.65 10.36
C GLU A 538 -0.16 -54.06 11.40
N VAL A 539 -0.32 -53.47 12.59
CA VAL A 539 0.20 -53.97 13.85
C VAL A 539 -0.30 -55.40 14.00
N GLY A 540 0.62 -56.36 13.97
CA GLY A 540 0.33 -57.73 14.31
C GLY A 540 0.01 -57.83 15.79
N ASP A 541 -1.27 -57.99 16.12
CA ASP A 541 -1.66 -58.79 17.27
C ASP A 541 -1.72 -60.25 16.82
N ALA A 542 -0.75 -61.03 17.30
CA ALA A 542 -0.82 -62.49 17.28
C ALA A 542 -0.64 -62.99 18.71
N GLY A 543 -1.66 -63.68 19.20
CA GLY A 543 -1.55 -64.61 20.33
C GLY A 543 -0.93 -65.94 19.93
#